data_AF-A0A183DR11-F1
#
_entry.id   AF-A0A183DR11-F1
#
_cell.length_a   1.000
_cell.length_b   1.000
_cell.length_c   1.000
_cell.angle_alpha   90.00
_cell.angle_beta   90.00
_cell.angle_gamma   90.00
#
_symmetry.space_group_name_H-M   'P 1'
#
loop_
_entity.id
_entity.type
_entity.pdbx_description
1 polymer ?
#
loop_
_entity_poly.entity_id
_entity_poly.type
_entity_poly.pdbx_seq_one_letter_code
_entity_poly.pdbx_strand_id
1 'polypeptide(L)'
;MLLELAWLVLLALRGCRVAATRNLISLSEDTWTDILHGEWMVEFHAPWCPACKDLQKAWHSFADWSRDLNINVAEVDVTRNPGLSGRFLVTALPTIYHVKDGVFRQYSGPRDKNDFISYIEERKWTFYDPVPSYKHPNSPQMTVVAWFFKLSMFVRDKHNYFVEEGVFFCFCHNLLTRMRWRQIFSHSKLGVVGGSLRPAPGPHNSPQNSNIAMVAHRIVLVILCE
;
A
#
# COMPACT_ATOMS: atom_id res chain seq x y z
N MET A 1 -8.47 -21.08 -47.97
CA MET A 1 -8.24 -19.71 -47.46
C MET A 1 -8.82 -19.47 -46.06
N LEU A 2 -10.05 -19.93 -45.75
CA LEU A 2 -10.65 -19.77 -44.41
C LEU A 2 -10.07 -20.68 -43.30
N LEU A 3 -9.46 -21.81 -43.66
CA LEU A 3 -8.88 -22.77 -42.70
C LEU A 3 -7.50 -22.32 -42.17
N GLU A 4 -6.72 -21.56 -42.94
CA GLU A 4 -5.40 -21.02 -42.52
C GLU A 4 -5.54 -19.90 -41.47
N LEU A 5 -6.64 -19.13 -41.53
CA LEU A 5 -6.91 -18.07 -40.56
C LEU A 5 -7.34 -18.63 -39.20
N ALA A 6 -7.96 -19.81 -39.16
CA ALA A 6 -8.36 -20.47 -37.91
C ALA A 6 -7.15 -20.95 -37.10
N TRP A 7 -6.07 -21.38 -37.76
CA TRP A 7 -4.83 -21.80 -37.10
C TRP A 7 -4.10 -20.64 -36.43
N LEU A 8 -4.08 -19.46 -37.08
CA LEU A 8 -3.45 -18.25 -36.52
C LEU A 8 -4.21 -17.70 -35.29
N VAL A 9 -5.54 -17.79 -35.28
CA VAL A 9 -6.36 -17.40 -34.12
C VAL A 9 -6.20 -18.40 -32.96
N LEU A 10 -6.06 -19.69 -33.25
CA LEU A 10 -5.80 -20.72 -32.22
C LEU A 10 -4.38 -20.62 -31.63
N LEU A 11 -3.39 -20.17 -32.40
CA LEU A 11 -2.04 -19.88 -31.89
C LEU A 11 -1.99 -18.63 -31.01
N ALA A 12 -2.80 -17.61 -31.28
CA ALA A 12 -2.86 -16.39 -30.47
C ALA A 12 -3.52 -16.61 -29.09
N LEU A 13 -4.32 -17.66 -28.92
CA LEU A 13 -4.97 -18.03 -27.64
C LEU A 13 -4.12 -18.94 -26.75
N ARG A 14 -2.98 -19.43 -27.23
CA ARG A 14 -2.01 -20.19 -26.40
C ARG A 14 -1.10 -19.24 -25.61
N GLY A 15 -1.70 -18.64 -24.59
CA GLY A 15 -1.07 -18.57 -23.28
C GLY A 15 -0.20 -17.35 -22.96
N CYS A 16 -0.85 -16.26 -22.55
CA CYS A 16 -0.34 -15.53 -21.40
C CYS A 16 -0.67 -16.36 -20.15
N ARG A 17 0.20 -17.30 -19.78
CA ARG A 17 0.13 -17.91 -18.46
C ARG A 17 0.72 -16.91 -17.48
N VAL A 18 -0.12 -16.15 -16.79
CA VAL A 18 0.30 -15.46 -15.56
C VAL A 18 0.79 -16.53 -14.61
N ALA A 19 2.09 -16.56 -14.34
CA ALA A 19 2.68 -17.48 -13.38
C ALA A 19 2.15 -17.10 -11.99
N ALA A 20 1.21 -17.89 -11.48
CA ALA A 20 0.81 -17.80 -10.09
C ALA A 20 2.00 -18.28 -9.24
N THR A 21 2.56 -17.38 -8.43
CA THR A 21 3.62 -17.67 -7.47
C THR A 21 3.09 -18.71 -6.49
N ARG A 22 3.50 -19.98 -6.62
CA ARG A 22 2.93 -21.10 -5.86
C ARG A 22 3.32 -21.11 -4.38
N ASN A 23 4.20 -20.21 -3.95
CA ASN A 23 4.82 -20.22 -2.63
C ASN A 23 4.48 -18.97 -1.77
N LEU A 24 3.66 -18.04 -2.30
CA LEU A 24 3.23 -16.87 -1.55
C LEU A 24 1.85 -17.14 -0.92
N ILE A 25 1.75 -17.02 0.40
CA ILE A 25 0.52 -17.28 1.15
C ILE A 25 -0.17 -15.94 1.45
N SER A 26 -1.42 -15.77 1.03
CA SER A 26 -2.21 -14.61 1.43
C SER A 26 -2.91 -14.88 2.77
N LEU A 27 -2.65 -14.03 3.76
CA LEU A 27 -3.22 -14.17 5.10
C LEU A 27 -4.49 -13.31 5.25
N SER A 28 -5.52 -13.95 5.80
CA SER A 28 -6.82 -13.35 6.11
C SER A 28 -7.07 -13.27 7.63
N GLU A 29 -8.12 -12.57 8.03
CA GLU A 29 -8.54 -12.42 9.44
C GLU A 29 -8.84 -13.75 10.15
N ASP A 30 -9.14 -14.82 9.41
CA ASP A 30 -9.38 -16.16 9.93
C ASP A 30 -8.11 -17.04 9.98
N THR A 31 -7.18 -16.88 9.04
CA THR A 31 -6.00 -17.77 8.90
C THR A 31 -4.75 -17.24 9.62
N TRP A 32 -4.73 -15.98 10.08
CA TRP A 32 -3.54 -15.36 10.67
C TRP A 32 -2.93 -16.10 11.87
N THR A 33 -3.68 -16.95 12.58
CA THR A 33 -3.17 -17.71 13.72
C THR A 33 -2.06 -18.69 13.34
N ASP A 34 -2.00 -19.11 12.09
CA ASP A 34 -1.03 -20.10 11.60
C ASP A 34 0.42 -19.57 11.68
N ILE A 35 0.60 -18.25 11.63
CA ILE A 35 1.92 -17.61 11.74
C ILE A 35 2.56 -17.76 13.12
N LEU A 36 1.77 -18.14 14.13
CA LEU A 36 2.26 -18.35 15.50
C LEU A 36 3.14 -19.60 15.59
N HIS A 37 3.04 -20.52 14.62
CA HIS A 37 3.76 -21.78 14.61
C HIS A 37 4.82 -21.80 13.51
N GLY A 38 6.08 -22.03 13.89
CA GLY A 38 7.21 -22.06 12.96
C GLY A 38 7.76 -20.67 12.62
N GLU A 39 8.38 -20.56 11.46
CA GLU A 39 9.07 -19.35 11.02
C GLU A 39 8.40 -18.74 9.79
N TRP A 40 7.96 -17.49 9.93
CA TRP A 40 7.19 -16.75 8.95
C TRP A 40 7.78 -15.38 8.70
N MET A 41 7.70 -14.94 7.45
CA MET A 41 7.93 -13.55 7.07
C MET A 41 6.62 -13.01 6.48
N VAL A 42 6.10 -11.94 7.06
CA VAL A 42 4.77 -11.39 6.74
C VAL A 42 4.93 -9.94 6.29
N GLU A 43 4.50 -9.63 5.06
CA GLU A 43 4.41 -8.26 4.55
C GLU A 43 2.99 -7.71 4.70
N PHE A 44 2.87 -6.49 5.22
CA PHE A 44 1.64 -5.69 5.18
C PHE A 44 1.75 -4.66 4.08
N HIS A 45 0.86 -4.73 3.09
CA HIS A 45 0.86 -3.89 1.91
C HIS A 45 -0.54 -3.33 1.60
N ALA A 46 -0.59 -2.32 0.72
CA ALA A 46 -1.83 -1.81 0.15
C ALA A 46 -1.68 -1.57 -1.36
N PRO A 47 -2.72 -1.86 -2.18
CA PRO A 47 -2.64 -1.78 -3.64
C PRO A 47 -2.51 -0.35 -4.19
N TRP A 48 -2.88 0.66 -3.41
CA TRP A 48 -2.78 2.07 -3.79
C TRP A 48 -1.41 2.69 -3.43
N CYS A 49 -0.58 2.01 -2.63
CA CYS A 49 0.69 2.56 -2.17
C CYS A 49 1.80 2.33 -3.22
N PRO A 50 2.45 3.39 -3.74
CA PRO A 50 3.51 3.23 -4.75
C PRO A 50 4.73 2.47 -4.21
N ALA A 51 5.17 2.76 -2.99
CA ALA A 51 6.30 2.07 -2.37
C ALA A 51 6.05 0.57 -2.14
N CYS A 52 4.80 0.17 -1.91
CA CYS A 52 4.44 -1.25 -1.80
C CYS A 52 4.55 -1.96 -3.15
N LYS A 53 4.16 -1.32 -4.25
CA LYS A 53 4.23 -1.92 -5.61
C LYS A 53 5.67 -2.23 -6.03
N ASP A 54 6.62 -1.40 -5.62
CA ASP A 54 8.04 -1.65 -5.89
C ASP A 54 8.55 -2.85 -5.08
N LEU A 55 8.18 -2.92 -3.80
CA LEU A 55 8.54 -4.03 -2.92
C LEU A 55 7.93 -5.37 -3.36
N GLN A 56 6.68 -5.39 -3.85
CA GLN A 56 6.01 -6.63 -4.23
C GLN A 56 6.81 -7.49 -5.23
N LYS A 57 7.56 -6.85 -6.16
CA LYS A 57 8.42 -7.58 -7.11
C LYS A 57 9.54 -8.34 -6.40
N ALA A 58 10.21 -7.69 -5.45
CA ALA A 58 11.26 -8.29 -4.64
C ALA A 58 10.67 -9.36 -3.70
N TRP A 59 9.50 -9.09 -3.13
CA TRP A 59 8.81 -10.00 -2.22
C TRP A 59 8.39 -11.31 -2.89
N HIS A 60 7.81 -11.24 -4.10
CA HIS A 60 7.44 -12.44 -4.86
C HIS A 60 8.69 -13.25 -5.22
N SER A 61 9.77 -12.57 -5.63
CA SER A 61 11.04 -13.22 -5.94
C SER A 61 11.70 -13.84 -4.71
N PHE A 62 11.42 -13.33 -3.51
CA PHE A 62 11.85 -13.90 -2.23
C PHE A 62 10.96 -15.09 -1.82
N ALA A 63 9.64 -15.01 -2.04
CA ALA A 63 8.71 -16.09 -1.78
C ALA A 63 9.05 -17.35 -2.58
N ASP A 64 9.64 -17.23 -3.77
CA ASP A 64 10.14 -18.38 -4.52
C ASP A 64 11.26 -19.15 -3.80
N TRP A 65 12.06 -18.48 -2.96
CA TRP A 65 13.17 -19.05 -2.17
C TRP A 65 12.74 -19.58 -0.80
N SER A 66 11.47 -19.42 -0.43
CA SER A 66 10.91 -19.86 0.84
C SER A 66 11.21 -21.32 1.18
N ARG A 67 11.13 -22.22 0.18
CA ARG A 67 11.38 -23.65 0.34
C ARG A 67 12.84 -23.97 0.66
N ASP A 68 13.77 -23.27 0.04
CA ASP A 68 15.20 -23.49 0.24
C ASP A 68 15.64 -23.02 1.63
N LEU A 69 15.01 -21.94 2.13
CA LEU A 69 15.25 -21.36 3.45
C LEU A 69 14.44 -22.03 4.57
N ASN A 70 13.52 -22.95 4.24
CA ASN A 70 12.59 -23.58 5.17
C ASN A 70 11.79 -22.56 6.01
N ILE A 71 11.33 -21.48 5.36
CA ILE A 71 10.48 -20.44 5.97
C ILE A 71 9.18 -20.31 5.17
N ASN A 72 8.14 -19.81 5.81
CA ASN A 72 6.90 -19.47 5.12
C ASN A 72 6.87 -17.96 4.82
N VAL A 73 6.47 -17.59 3.61
CA VAL A 73 6.37 -16.19 3.19
C VAL A 73 4.91 -15.86 2.92
N ALA A 74 4.44 -14.80 3.57
CA ALA A 74 3.05 -14.38 3.49
C ALA A 74 2.89 -12.90 3.20
N GLU A 75 1.74 -12.56 2.62
CA GLU A 75 1.30 -11.19 2.37
C GLU A 75 -0.07 -10.93 3.01
N VAL A 76 -0.26 -9.70 3.49
CA VAL A 76 -1.51 -9.20 4.06
C VAL A 76 -1.89 -7.91 3.36
N ASP A 77 -3.03 -7.94 2.66
CA ASP A 77 -3.67 -6.74 2.15
C ASP A 77 -4.48 -6.07 3.26
N VAL A 78 -4.01 -4.92 3.74
CA VAL A 78 -4.66 -4.16 4.81
C VAL A 78 -5.97 -3.51 4.38
N THR A 79 -6.22 -3.38 3.08
CA THR A 79 -7.48 -2.82 2.55
C THR A 79 -8.62 -3.84 2.62
N ARG A 80 -8.29 -5.12 2.44
CA ARG A 80 -9.25 -6.24 2.55
C ARG A 80 -9.40 -6.73 3.99
N ASN A 81 -8.32 -6.65 4.78
CA ASN A 81 -8.28 -7.16 6.15
C ASN A 81 -8.00 -6.02 7.16
N PRO A 82 -8.94 -5.08 7.36
CA PRO A 82 -8.73 -3.95 8.27
C PRO A 82 -8.52 -4.40 9.73
N GLY A 83 -9.11 -5.52 10.15
CA GLY A 83 -8.91 -6.06 11.49
C GLY A 83 -7.45 -6.46 11.76
N LEU A 84 -6.77 -7.04 10.78
CA LEU A 84 -5.35 -7.39 10.90
C LEU A 84 -4.47 -6.14 11.02
N SER A 85 -4.77 -5.08 10.27
CA SER A 85 -4.00 -3.83 10.38
C SER A 85 -4.04 -3.24 11.79
N GLY A 86 -5.22 -3.27 12.43
CA GLY A 86 -5.38 -2.85 13.82
C GLY A 86 -4.69 -3.79 14.81
N ARG A 87 -4.80 -5.11 14.61
CA ARG A 87 -4.21 -6.12 15.49
C ARG A 87 -2.68 -6.04 15.58
N PHE A 88 -2.04 -5.75 14.45
CA PHE A 88 -0.59 -5.58 14.36
C PHE A 88 -0.12 -4.13 14.56
N LEU A 89 -1.06 -3.20 14.78
CA LEU A 89 -0.83 -1.76 14.86
C LEU A 89 0.07 -1.27 13.72
N VAL A 90 -0.32 -1.58 12.48
CA VAL A 90 0.40 -1.16 11.27
C VAL A 90 0.10 0.31 11.02
N THR A 91 1.05 1.18 11.36
CA THR A 91 0.92 2.64 11.21
C THR A 91 1.50 3.17 9.89
N ALA A 92 2.42 2.41 9.28
CA ALA A 92 3.10 2.78 8.05
C ALA A 92 3.20 1.57 7.10
N LEU A 93 3.24 1.83 5.79
CA LEU A 93 3.36 0.81 4.76
C LEU A 93 4.57 1.10 3.85
N PRO A 94 5.23 0.07 3.31
CA PRO A 94 5.09 -1.33 3.70
C PRO A 94 5.76 -1.61 5.05
N THR A 95 5.14 -2.48 5.85
CA THR A 95 5.73 -2.99 7.11
C THR A 95 5.90 -4.49 7.01
N ILE A 96 7.08 -4.98 7.39
CA ILE A 96 7.40 -6.41 7.36
C ILE A 96 7.66 -6.88 8.79
N TYR A 97 7.08 -8.03 9.14
CA TYR A 97 7.34 -8.72 10.39
C TYR A 97 7.98 -10.08 10.13
N HIS A 98 8.99 -10.40 10.92
CA HIS A 98 9.52 -11.75 11.07
C HIS A 98 8.89 -12.36 12.33
N VAL A 99 8.32 -13.54 12.18
CA VAL A 99 7.66 -14.27 13.25
C VAL A 99 8.36 -15.61 13.40
N LYS A 100 8.79 -15.92 14.61
CA LYS A 100 9.39 -17.21 14.92
C LYS A 100 8.82 -17.73 16.22
N ASP A 101 8.08 -18.82 16.13
CA ASP A 101 7.44 -19.50 17.28
C ASP A 101 6.65 -18.52 18.17
N GLY A 102 5.86 -17.66 17.53
CA GLY A 102 5.04 -16.64 18.18
C GLY A 102 5.80 -15.37 18.63
N VAL A 103 7.12 -15.31 18.44
CA VAL A 103 7.90 -14.09 18.70
C VAL A 103 7.94 -13.22 17.46
N PHE A 104 7.26 -12.07 17.53
CA PHE A 104 7.21 -11.08 16.47
C PHE A 104 8.40 -10.12 16.56
N ARG A 105 9.06 -9.85 15.44
CA ARG A 105 10.13 -8.86 15.28
C ARG A 105 9.84 -8.02 14.06
N GLN A 106 9.98 -6.71 14.18
CA GLN A 106 9.79 -5.82 13.05
C GLN A 106 11.08 -5.75 12.22
N TYR A 107 10.98 -6.01 10.92
CA TYR A 107 12.12 -5.88 10.01
C TYR A 107 12.30 -4.41 9.60
N SER A 108 13.52 -3.89 9.78
CA SER A 108 13.88 -2.50 9.46
C SER A 108 15.06 -2.38 8.48
N GLY A 109 15.45 -3.49 7.83
CA GLY A 109 16.55 -3.50 6.86
C GLY A 109 16.14 -3.02 5.46
N PRO A 110 17.08 -3.10 4.49
CA PRO A 110 16.79 -2.81 3.08
C PRO A 110 15.72 -3.74 2.53
N ARG A 111 14.98 -3.26 1.52
CA ARG A 111 13.79 -3.92 0.96
C ARG A 111 14.13 -4.69 -0.32
N ASP A 112 15.30 -5.32 -0.36
CA ASP A 112 15.80 -6.08 -1.48
C ASP A 112 15.73 -7.59 -1.21
N LYS A 113 15.57 -8.38 -2.28
CA LYS A 113 15.49 -9.84 -2.20
C LYS A 113 16.70 -10.43 -1.47
N ASN A 114 17.91 -10.01 -1.82
CA ASN A 114 19.15 -10.58 -1.28
C ASN A 114 19.29 -10.28 0.22
N ASP A 115 18.84 -9.10 0.66
CA ASP A 115 18.85 -8.74 2.08
C ASP A 115 17.90 -9.61 2.89
N PHE A 116 16.70 -9.91 2.37
CA PHE A 116 15.78 -10.85 3.01
C PHE A 116 16.37 -12.24 3.16
N ILE A 117 17.02 -12.76 2.11
CA ILE A 117 17.70 -14.06 2.16
C ILE A 117 18.81 -14.03 3.23
N SER A 118 19.68 -13.03 3.18
CA SER A 118 20.78 -12.89 4.14
C SER A 118 20.29 -12.73 5.59
N TYR A 119 19.14 -12.07 5.80
CA TYR A 119 18.54 -11.86 7.11
C TYR A 119 18.15 -13.18 7.79
N ILE A 120 17.64 -14.12 7.00
CA ILE A 120 17.21 -15.44 7.45
C ILE A 120 18.43 -16.38 7.57
N GLU A 121 19.27 -16.45 6.54
CA GLU A 121 20.45 -17.33 6.52
C GLU A 121 21.44 -17.01 7.64
N GLU A 122 21.80 -15.73 7.79
CA GLU A 122 22.75 -15.29 8.82
C GLU A 122 22.10 -15.11 10.19
N ARG A 123 20.79 -15.37 10.34
CA ARG A 123 20.02 -15.20 11.58
C ARG A 123 20.15 -13.80 12.18
N LYS A 124 20.19 -12.77 11.34
CA LYS A 124 20.29 -11.35 11.74
C LYS A 124 19.13 -10.92 12.64
N TRP A 125 17.99 -11.61 12.57
CA TRP A 125 16.84 -11.42 13.46
C TRP A 125 17.17 -11.53 14.95
N THR A 126 18.27 -12.19 15.34
CA THR A 126 18.70 -12.29 16.75
C THR A 126 19.06 -10.93 17.35
N PHE A 127 19.51 -9.98 16.53
CA PHE A 127 19.90 -8.63 16.96
C PHE A 127 18.72 -7.66 17.06
N TYR A 128 17.54 -8.02 16.54
CA TYR A 128 16.36 -7.17 16.57
C TYR A 128 15.51 -7.49 17.80
N ASP A 129 15.17 -6.44 18.54
CA ASP A 129 14.32 -6.57 19.71
C ASP A 129 12.93 -7.10 19.32
N PRO A 130 12.39 -8.07 20.09
CA PRO A 130 11.04 -8.55 19.86
C PRO A 130 10.02 -7.46 20.19
N VAL A 131 8.88 -7.53 19.52
CA VAL A 131 7.72 -6.70 19.83
C VAL A 131 7.32 -6.93 21.29
N PRO A 132 7.14 -5.87 22.08
CA PRO A 132 6.83 -6.01 23.50
C PRO A 132 5.47 -6.68 23.72
N SER A 133 5.32 -7.36 24.86
CA SER A 133 4.14 -8.18 25.18
C SER A 133 2.82 -7.42 25.14
N TYR A 134 2.79 -6.14 25.54
CA TYR A 134 1.59 -5.30 25.44
C TYR A 134 1.18 -5.00 23.99
N LYS A 135 2.13 -5.07 23.05
CA LYS A 135 1.88 -4.87 21.61
C LYS A 135 1.53 -6.19 20.89
N HIS A 136 1.53 -7.32 21.60
CA HIS A 136 1.41 -8.64 21.00
C HIS A 136 0.02 -8.87 20.36
N PRO A 137 -0.07 -9.40 19.12
CA PRO A 137 -1.34 -9.54 18.39
C PRO A 137 -2.32 -10.53 19.04
N ASN A 138 -1.81 -11.52 19.79
CA ASN A 138 -2.64 -12.48 20.56
C ASN A 138 -3.18 -11.91 21.89
N SER A 139 -2.86 -10.67 22.23
CA SER A 139 -3.37 -10.07 23.46
C SER A 139 -4.86 -9.69 23.34
N PRO A 140 -5.67 -9.82 24.40
CA PRO A 140 -7.07 -9.37 24.39
C PRO A 140 -7.22 -7.90 24.01
N GLN A 141 -6.28 -7.06 24.45
CA GLN A 141 -6.24 -5.63 24.15
C GLN A 141 -6.16 -5.39 22.64
N MET A 142 -5.29 -6.12 21.93
CA MET A 142 -5.21 -6.00 20.47
C MET A 142 -6.42 -6.53 19.73
N THR A 143 -7.14 -7.49 20.32
CA THR A 143 -8.43 -7.94 19.77
C THR A 143 -9.47 -6.82 19.81
N VAL A 144 -9.51 -6.05 20.90
CA VAL A 144 -10.38 -4.86 21.02
C VAL A 144 -9.97 -3.80 20.01
N VAL A 145 -8.67 -3.52 19.85
CA VAL A 145 -8.17 -2.55 18.86
C VAL A 145 -8.53 -2.99 17.44
N ALA A 146 -8.36 -4.27 17.10
CA ALA A 146 -8.74 -4.81 15.80
C ALA A 146 -10.23 -4.60 15.52
N TRP A 147 -11.08 -4.84 16.52
CA TRP A 147 -12.52 -4.62 16.41
C TRP A 147 -12.88 -3.14 16.21
N PHE A 148 -12.20 -2.25 16.93
CA PHE A 148 -12.35 -0.80 16.77
C PHE A 148 -11.93 -0.33 15.36
N PHE A 149 -10.78 -0.81 14.86
CA PHE A 149 -10.32 -0.50 13.50
C PHE A 149 -11.28 -1.01 12.42
N LYS A 150 -11.84 -2.21 12.61
CA LYS A 150 -12.84 -2.77 11.70
C LYS A 150 -14.12 -1.94 11.69
N LEU A 151 -14.59 -1.53 12.87
CA LEU A 151 -15.76 -0.67 13.00
C LEU A 151 -15.52 0.71 12.35
N SER A 152 -14.35 1.32 12.57
CA SER A 152 -14.05 2.64 12.00
C SER A 152 -13.93 2.61 10.48
N MET A 153 -13.32 1.57 9.91
CA MET A 153 -13.28 1.33 8.47
C MET A 153 -14.68 1.11 7.89
N PHE A 154 -15.53 0.34 8.57
CA PHE A 154 -16.92 0.13 8.16
C PHE A 154 -17.72 1.43 8.14
N VAL A 155 -17.59 2.26 9.19
CA VAL A 155 -18.25 3.58 9.25
C VAL A 155 -17.78 4.47 8.10
N ARG A 156 -16.48 4.48 7.80
CA ARG A 156 -15.93 5.26 6.68
C ARG A 156 -16.45 4.78 5.33
N ASP A 157 -16.50 3.47 5.11
CA ASP A 157 -17.02 2.87 3.88
C ASP A 157 -18.50 3.25 3.65
N LYS A 158 -19.32 3.13 4.70
CA LYS A 158 -20.72 3.57 4.64
C LYS A 158 -20.86 5.07 4.46
N HIS A 159 -20.01 5.88 5.09
CA HIS A 159 -20.03 7.32 4.87
C HIS A 159 -19.70 7.67 3.42
N ASN A 160 -18.66 7.08 2.83
CA ASN A 160 -18.31 7.30 1.43
C ASN A 160 -19.45 6.88 0.50
N TYR A 161 -20.07 5.73 0.75
CA TYR A 161 -21.26 5.27 0.02
C TYR A 161 -22.41 6.29 0.09
N PHE A 162 -22.75 6.79 1.29
CA PHE A 162 -23.80 7.79 1.44
C PHE A 162 -23.45 9.16 0.85
N VAL A 163 -22.16 9.53 0.80
CA VAL A 163 -21.71 10.77 0.17
C VAL A 163 -21.79 10.65 -1.35
N GLU A 164 -21.39 9.52 -1.93
CA GLU A 164 -21.44 9.32 -3.39
C GLU A 164 -22.88 9.22 -3.90
N GLU A 165 -23.79 8.53 -3.19
CA GLU A 165 -25.22 8.49 -3.55
C GLU A 165 -25.99 9.75 -3.11
N GLY A 166 -25.61 10.37 -2.00
CA GLY A 166 -26.27 11.54 -1.42
C GLY A 166 -25.92 12.88 -2.09
N VAL A 167 -24.74 12.99 -2.72
CA VAL A 167 -24.36 14.19 -3.49
C VAL A 167 -24.93 14.16 -4.92
N PHE A 168 -25.42 13.01 -5.40
CA PHE A 168 -26.16 12.94 -6.66
C PHE A 168 -27.58 13.53 -6.55
N PHE A 169 -28.13 13.67 -5.34
CA PHE A 169 -29.45 14.30 -5.15
C PHE A 169 -29.43 15.84 -5.17
N CYS A 170 -28.25 16.48 -5.14
CA CYS A 170 -28.14 17.94 -5.20
C CYS A 170 -27.65 18.49 -6.54
N PHE A 171 -27.31 17.63 -7.52
CA PHE A 171 -26.95 18.06 -8.87
C PHE A 171 -28.12 18.09 -9.87
N CYS A 172 -29.29 17.56 -9.49
CA CYS A 172 -30.50 17.54 -10.34
C CYS A 172 -31.60 18.54 -9.91
N HIS A 173 -31.25 19.58 -9.14
CA HIS A 173 -32.15 20.73 -8.90
C HIS A 173 -31.47 22.08 -9.22
N ASN A 174 -30.55 22.11 -10.19
CA ASN A 174 -30.14 23.37 -10.79
C ASN A 174 -29.82 23.25 -12.29
N LEU A 175 -30.68 22.50 -13.00
CA LEU A 175 -30.78 22.52 -14.46
C LEU A 175 -31.41 23.83 -14.99
N LEU A 176 -31.25 24.97 -14.29
CA LEU A 176 -31.78 26.28 -14.68
C LEU A 176 -30.80 27.45 -14.52
N THR A 177 -29.49 27.21 -14.47
CA THR A 177 -28.50 28.29 -14.70
C THR A 177 -27.39 27.87 -15.66
N ARG A 178 -27.78 27.28 -16.79
CA ARG A 178 -26.97 27.33 -18.01
C ARG A 178 -27.04 28.76 -18.55
N MET A 179 -26.03 29.58 -18.27
CA MET A 179 -25.42 30.50 -19.23
C MET A 179 -24.41 31.43 -18.53
N ARG A 180 -23.24 31.59 -19.16
CA ARG A 180 -22.28 32.70 -18.99
C ARG A 180 -21.08 32.47 -18.06
N TRP A 181 -20.14 31.60 -18.49
CA TRP A 181 -18.73 31.69 -18.04
C TRP A 181 -17.71 31.33 -19.14
N ARG A 182 -18.03 31.63 -20.41
CA ARG A 182 -17.13 31.39 -21.56
C ARG A 182 -16.59 32.67 -22.20
N GLN A 183 -16.34 33.74 -21.42
CA GLN A 183 -15.91 35.03 -22.00
C GLN A 183 -15.09 35.99 -21.13
N ILE A 184 -14.39 35.53 -20.06
CA ILE A 184 -13.51 36.42 -19.25
C ILE A 184 -12.09 35.84 -19.09
N PHE A 185 -11.52 35.28 -20.15
CA PHE A 185 -10.05 35.14 -20.25
C PHE A 185 -9.60 35.46 -21.68
N SER A 186 -9.95 36.67 -22.12
CA SER A 186 -9.26 37.37 -23.18
C SER A 186 -8.77 38.68 -22.58
N HIS A 187 -7.53 38.69 -22.06
CA HIS A 187 -6.60 39.82 -22.00
C HIS A 187 -5.56 39.59 -20.88
N SER A 188 -4.42 39.02 -21.24
CA SER A 188 -3.10 39.49 -20.77
C SER A 188 -2.00 38.68 -21.44
N LYS A 189 -1.59 39.11 -22.63
CA LYS A 189 -0.21 38.96 -23.08
C LYS A 189 0.70 39.70 -22.10
N LEU A 190 1.86 39.12 -21.82
CA LEU A 190 3.17 39.68 -21.38
C LEU A 190 3.80 38.61 -20.46
N GLY A 191 4.95 38.00 -20.71
CA GLY A 191 5.97 38.12 -21.75
C GLY A 191 7.02 37.03 -21.44
N VAL A 192 7.59 36.47 -22.50
CA VAL A 192 8.67 35.46 -22.45
C VAL A 192 9.99 36.16 -22.13
N VAL A 193 10.76 35.66 -21.15
CA VAL A 193 12.24 35.68 -21.19
C VAL A 193 12.75 34.39 -20.54
N GLY A 194 13.51 33.61 -21.31
CA GLY A 194 14.15 32.37 -20.87
C GLY A 194 15.50 32.59 -20.19
N GLY A 195 15.96 31.57 -19.48
CA GLY A 195 17.31 31.47 -18.93
C GLY A 195 17.62 30.02 -18.52
N SER A 196 18.55 29.41 -19.26
CA SER A 196 19.13 28.08 -19.02
C SER A 196 20.37 28.23 -18.14
N LEU A 197 20.62 27.29 -17.20
CA LEU A 197 21.96 26.79 -16.80
C LEU A 197 21.84 25.62 -15.78
N ARG A 198 22.90 24.80 -15.75
CA ARG A 198 23.02 23.38 -15.38
C ARG A 198 23.54 23.16 -13.90
N PRO A 199 23.88 21.92 -13.42
CA PRO A 199 23.52 21.38 -12.08
C PRO A 199 24.61 21.30 -10.97
N ALA A 200 24.14 20.99 -9.72
CA ALA A 200 24.73 20.32 -8.51
C ALA A 200 25.99 20.94 -7.82
N PRO A 201 26.28 20.77 -6.48
CA PRO A 201 25.98 19.64 -5.55
C PRO A 201 25.52 20.02 -4.08
N GLY A 202 25.25 19.02 -3.21
CA GLY A 202 24.88 19.18 -1.76
C GLY A 202 26.10 19.42 -0.82
N PRO A 203 26.07 19.20 0.54
CA PRO A 203 25.02 18.79 1.50
C PRO A 203 24.91 19.71 2.77
N HIS A 204 24.17 19.26 3.81
CA HIS A 204 24.09 19.68 5.25
C HIS A 204 22.84 20.42 5.81
N ASN A 205 22.20 19.70 6.75
CA ASN A 205 21.58 20.07 8.04
C ASN A 205 20.45 21.14 8.17
N SER A 206 19.32 20.63 8.67
CA SER A 206 18.19 21.30 9.37
C SER A 206 18.60 22.13 10.61
N PRO A 207 17.70 22.84 11.36
CA PRO A 207 16.24 22.98 11.23
C PRO A 207 15.71 24.44 11.38
N GLN A 208 14.47 24.72 10.96
CA GLN A 208 13.45 25.50 11.70
C GLN A 208 12.31 25.98 10.78
N ASN A 209 11.17 25.30 10.92
CA ASN A 209 9.85 25.87 11.22
C ASN A 209 9.49 27.27 10.66
N SER A 210 8.79 27.31 9.52
CA SER A 210 7.73 28.31 9.25
C SER A 210 7.06 28.07 7.89
N ASN A 211 6.27 27.00 7.69
CA ASN A 211 5.43 26.88 6.48
C ASN A 211 4.22 25.92 6.61
N ILE A 212 3.68 25.73 7.81
CA ILE A 212 2.51 24.85 8.01
C ILE A 212 1.18 25.62 7.77
N ALA A 213 1.16 26.95 7.85
CA ALA A 213 -0.06 27.74 7.69
C ALA A 213 -0.43 28.05 6.22
N MET A 214 0.52 28.05 5.28
CA MET A 214 0.28 28.53 3.91
C MET A 214 -0.03 27.43 2.89
N VAL A 215 0.25 26.17 3.21
CA VAL A 215 -0.11 25.00 2.36
C VAL A 215 -1.55 24.54 2.65
N ALA A 216 -2.03 24.75 3.87
CA ALA A 216 -3.38 24.36 4.28
C ALA A 216 -4.50 25.12 3.54
N HIS A 217 -4.25 26.36 3.07
CA HIS A 217 -5.26 27.15 2.35
C HIS A 217 -5.32 26.83 0.83
N ARG A 218 -4.31 26.17 0.26
CA ARG A 218 -4.29 25.81 -1.17
C ARG A 218 -4.78 24.40 -1.48
N ILE A 219 -4.76 23.48 -0.51
CA ILE A 219 -5.27 22.11 -0.71
C ILE A 219 -6.80 22.07 -0.61
N VAL A 220 -7.41 22.93 0.21
CA VAL A 220 -8.88 23.01 0.35
C VAL A 220 -9.57 23.49 -0.95
N LEU A 221 -8.87 24.24 -1.80
CA LEU A 221 -9.45 24.75 -3.06
C LEU A 221 -9.34 23.80 -4.26
N VAL A 222 -8.49 22.77 -4.21
CA VAL A 222 -8.34 21.81 -5.32
C VAL A 222 -9.30 20.62 -5.16
N ILE A 223 -9.76 20.32 -3.95
CA ILE A 223 -10.67 19.20 -3.68
C ILE A 223 -12.16 19.55 -3.96
N LEU A 224 -12.48 20.83 -4.24
CA LEU A 224 -13.85 21.26 -4.56
C LEU A 224 -14.12 21.45 -6.06
N CYS A 225 -13.17 21.13 -6.94
CA CYS A 225 -13.36 21.28 -8.37
C CYS A 225 -12.51 20.29 -9.17
N GLU A 226 -12.71 18.99 -8.94
CA GLU A 226 -12.54 17.92 -9.93
C GLU A 226 -13.43 16.73 -9.55
#